data_AF-A0A1I4MI77-F1
#
_entry.id   AF-A0A1I4MI77-F1
#
_cell.length_a   1.000
_cell.length_b   1.000
_cell.length_c   1.000
_cell.angle_alpha   90.00
_cell.angle_beta   90.00
_cell.angle_gamma   90.00
#
_symmetry.space_group_name_H-M   'P 1'
#
loop_
_entity.id
_entity.type
_entity.pdbx_description
1 polymer ?
#
loop_
_entity_poly.entity_id
_entity_poly.type
_entity_poly.pdbx_seq_one_letter_code
_entity_poly.pdbx_strand_id
1 'polypeptide(L)' 'MRQATHSTAIPEGLRARLHARFPKSPMWAPPAPAGPSPWELIRAVLAKGRADGLNDVQLAGGVYAMLVSHGLIDGGRA' A
#
# COMPACT_ATOMS: atom_id res chain seq x y z
N MET A 1 -10.43 14.41 36.81
CA MET A 1 -10.44 13.01 36.33
C MET A 1 -9.83 12.98 34.93
N ARG A 2 -8.63 12.41 34.75
CA ARG A 2 -7.96 12.33 33.44
C ARG A 2 -8.31 10.98 32.80
N GLN A 3 -9.08 10.98 31.71
CA GLN A 3 -9.32 9.76 30.93
C GLN A 3 -8.04 9.38 30.20
N ALA A 4 -7.50 8.20 30.52
CA ALA A 4 -6.42 7.59 29.75
C ALA A 4 -7.02 7.01 28.48
N THR A 5 -6.75 7.65 27.34
CA THR A 5 -6.99 7.08 26.01
C THR A 5 -6.14 5.83 25.86
N HIS A 6 -6.72 4.66 26.11
CA HIS A 6 -6.07 3.39 25.80
C HIS A 6 -6.02 3.26 24.29
N SER A 7 -4.95 3.77 23.70
CA SER A 7 -4.60 3.45 22.32
C SER A 7 -4.28 1.96 22.28
N THR A 8 -5.12 1.18 21.60
CA THR A 8 -4.95 -0.26 21.39
C THR A 8 -3.70 -0.59 20.54
N ALA A 9 -2.98 0.43 20.07
CA ALA A 9 -1.77 0.28 19.28
C ALA A 9 -0.52 0.12 20.17
N ILE A 10 0.23 -0.97 19.95
CA ILE A 10 1.50 -1.22 20.62
C ILE A 10 2.52 -0.14 20.17
N PRO A 11 3.20 0.54 21.09
CA PRO A 11 4.24 1.51 20.76
C PRO A 11 5.36 0.90 19.91
N GLU A 12 5.85 1.63 18.91
CA GLU A 12 6.84 1.12 17.95
C GLU A 12 8.12 0.63 18.64
N GLY A 13 8.64 1.40 19.60
CA GLY A 13 9.82 1.02 20.38
C GLY A 13 9.62 -0.27 21.20
N LEU A 14 8.40 -0.56 21.65
CA LEU A 14 8.09 -1.81 22.34
C LEU A 14 8.06 -2.99 21.36
N ARG A 15 7.44 -2.81 20.18
CA ARG A 15 7.43 -3.83 19.12
C ARG A 15 8.85 -4.17 18.66
N ALA A 16 9.71 -3.18 18.44
CA ALA A 16 11.10 -3.40 18.04
C ALA A 16 11.87 -4.25 19.06
N ARG A 17 11.71 -3.97 20.36
CA ARG A 17 12.33 -4.75 21.44
C ARG A 17 11.80 -6.19 21.48
N LEU A 18 10.51 -6.39 21.25
CA LEU A 18 9.89 -7.71 21.21
C LEU A 18 10.35 -8.51 19.99
N HIS A 19 10.52 -7.86 18.84
CA HIS A 19 11.09 -8.50 17.64
C HIS A 19 12.53 -8.94 17.86
N ALA A 20 13.37 -8.09 18.47
CA ALA A 20 14.75 -8.44 18.80
C ALA A 20 14.85 -9.64 19.76
N ARG A 21 13.91 -9.74 20.71
CA ARG A 21 13.83 -10.88 21.64
C ARG A 21 13.29 -12.16 20.99
N PHE A 22 12.37 -12.02 20.05
CA PHE A 22 11.67 -13.12 19.39
C PHE A 22 11.78 -13.00 17.85
N PRO A 23 12.98 -13.18 17.27
CA PRO A 23 13.23 -12.89 15.86
C PRO A 23 12.49 -13.82 14.87
N LYS A 24 12.02 -14.96 15.34
CA LYS A 24 11.24 -15.93 14.54
C LYS A 24 9.73 -15.75 14.66
N SER A 25 9.26 -14.81 15.50
CA SER A 25 7.84 -14.59 15.71
C SER A 25 7.29 -13.57 14.70
N PRO A 26 6.41 -13.97 13.76
CA PRO A 26 5.86 -13.06 12.76
C PRO A 26 4.97 -11.96 13.38
N MET A 27 4.46 -12.15 14.60
CA MET A 27 3.66 -11.16 15.33
C MET A 27 4.42 -9.86 15.62
N TRP A 28 5.75 -9.95 15.79
CA TRP A 28 6.60 -8.81 16.12
C TRP A 28 7.36 -8.28 14.93
N ALA A 29 7.25 -8.93 13.77
CA ALA A 29 7.85 -8.43 12.55
C ALA A 29 7.39 -6.99 12.31
N PRO A 30 8.28 -6.11 11.82
CA PRO A 30 7.87 -4.78 11.39
C PRO A 30 6.70 -4.92 10.42
N PRO A 31 5.64 -4.09 10.55
CA PRO A 31 4.61 -4.09 9.52
C PRO A 31 5.28 -3.81 8.18
N ALA A 32 4.89 -4.57 7.15
CA ALA A 32 5.35 -4.27 5.80
C ALA A 32 5.04 -2.80 5.50
N PRO A 33 5.95 -2.05 4.86
CA PRO A 33 5.65 -0.70 4.43
C PRO A 33 4.36 -0.73 3.61
N ALA A 34 3.41 0.14 3.96
CA ALA A 34 2.20 0.27 3.18
C ALA A 34 2.64 0.61 1.75
N GLY A 35 2.28 -0.25 0.78
CA GLY A 35 2.50 0.03 -0.63
C GLY A 35 1.79 1.33 -1.05
N PRO A 36 2.12 1.87 -2.22
CA PRO A 36 1.44 3.04 -2.75
C PRO A 36 -0.07 2.78 -2.80
N SER A 37 -0.86 3.77 -2.38
CA SER A 37 -2.31 3.66 -2.48
C SER A 37 -2.73 3.50 -3.94
N PRO A 38 -3.86 2.83 -4.23
CA PRO A 38 -4.36 2.69 -5.60
C PRO A 38 -4.49 4.04 -6.32
N TRP A 39 -4.88 5.09 -5.61
CA TRP A 39 -4.99 6.44 -6.16
C TRP A 39 -3.65 7.07 -6.52
N GLU A 40 -2.58 6.79 -5.78
CA GLU A 40 -1.24 7.25 -6.14
C GLU A 40 -0.76 6.59 -7.43
N LEU A 41 -1.01 5.28 -7.59
CA LEU A 41 -0.70 4.56 -8.82
C LEU A 41 -1.48 5.12 -10.02
N ILE A 42 -2.79 5.36 -9.87
CA ILE A 42 -3.63 5.96 -10.91
C ILE A 42 -3.09 7.34 -11.30
N ARG A 43 -2.79 8.20 -10.32
CA ARG A 43 -2.25 9.55 -10.60
C ARG A 43 -0.91 9.48 -11.33
N ALA A 44 -0.02 8.56 -10.95
CA ALA A 44 1.26 8.38 -11.61
C ALA A 44 1.10 7.97 -13.09
N VAL A 45 0.20 7.02 -13.36
CA VAL A 45 -0.10 6.58 -14.73
C VAL A 45 -0.69 7.73 -15.55
N LEU A 46 -1.65 8.47 -14.99
CA LEU A 46 -2.28 9.60 -15.68
C LEU A 46 -1.28 10.73 -15.97
N ALA A 47 -0.43 11.06 -15.02
CA ALA A 47 0.59 12.10 -15.19
C ALA A 47 1.59 11.71 -16.29
N LYS A 48 2.11 10.48 -16.24
CA LYS A 48 3.07 9.98 -17.24
C LYS A 48 2.43 9.88 -18.62
N GLY A 49 1.24 9.27 -18.71
CA GLY A 49 0.57 9.08 -19.98
C GLY A 49 0.17 10.38 -20.67
N ARG A 50 -0.23 11.41 -19.90
CA ARG A 50 -0.46 12.76 -20.46
C ARG A 50 0.82 13.41 -20.95
N ALA A 51 1.93 13.27 -20.22
CA ALA A 51 3.24 13.75 -20.66
C ALA A 51 3.70 13.05 -21.96
N ASP A 52 3.28 11.80 -22.16
CA ASP A 52 3.57 11.01 -23.36
C ASP A 52 2.57 11.24 -24.52
N GLY A 53 1.55 12.08 -24.32
CA GLY A 53 0.54 12.37 -25.34
C GLY A 53 -0.48 11.24 -25.57
N LEU A 54 -0.66 10.34 -24.60
CA LEU A 54 -1.67 9.28 -24.68
C LEU A 54 -3.08 9.85 -24.64
N ASN A 55 -3.97 9.25 -25.45
CA ASN A 55 -5.40 9.55 -25.39
C ASN A 55 -6.09 8.83 -24.22
N ASP A 56 -7.36 9.18 -23.96
CA ASP A 56 -8.10 8.66 -22.81
C ASP A 56 -8.26 7.13 -22.82
N VAL A 57 -8.39 6.52 -24.00
CA VAL A 57 -8.51 5.06 -24.12
C VAL A 57 -7.20 4.38 -23.73
N GLN A 58 -6.07 4.93 -24.18
CA GLN A 58 -4.74 4.43 -23.81
C GLN A 58 -4.45 4.64 -22.32
N LEU A 59 -4.87 5.78 -21.75
CA LEU A 59 -4.76 6.05 -20.32
C LEU A 59 -5.58 5.06 -19.49
N ALA A 60 -6.82 4.77 -19.90
CA ALA A 60 -7.67 3.79 -19.23
C ALA A 60 -7.03 2.39 -19.24
N GLY A 61 -6.45 1.98 -20.38
CA GLY A 61 -5.72 0.72 -20.49
C GLY A 61 -4.48 0.66 -19.59
N GLY A 62 -3.71 1.76 -19.51
CA GLY A 62 -2.55 1.86 -18.63
C GLY A 62 -2.92 1.78 -17.15
N VAL A 63 -4.01 2.44 -16.75
CA VAL A 63 -4.52 2.37 -15.37
C VAL A 63 -4.94 0.94 -15.03
N TYR A 64 -5.69 0.29 -15.91
CA TYR A 64 -6.10 -1.10 -15.73
C TYR A 64 -4.90 -2.02 -15.56
N ALA A 65 -3.92 -1.97 -16.48
CA ALA A 65 -2.73 -2.80 -16.42
C ALA A 65 -1.92 -2.59 -15.12
N MET A 66 -1.81 -1.35 -14.65
CA MET A 66 -1.12 -1.02 -13.40
C MET A 66 -1.83 -1.62 -12.18
N LEU A 67 -3.16 -1.52 -12.12
CA LEU A 67 -3.96 -2.05 -11.02
C LEU A 67 -3.92 -3.59 -10.98
N VAL A 68 -3.99 -4.26 -12.14
CA VAL A 68 -3.84 -5.72 -12.24
C VAL A 68 -2.45 -6.17 -11.79
N SER A 69 -1.39 -5.46 -12.21
CA SER A 69 0.00 -5.80 -11.86
C SER A 69 0.29 -5.68 -10.36
N HIS A 70 -0.45 -4.83 -9.66
CA HIS A 70 -0.37 -4.68 -8.20
C HIS A 70 -1.37 -5.56 -7.44
N GLY A 71 -2.12 -6.43 -8.14
CA GLY A 71 -3.11 -7.31 -7.53
C GLY A 71 -4.30 -6.57 -6.91
N LEU A 72 -4.56 -5.34 -7.34
CA LEU A 72 -5.62 -4.48 -6.78
C LEU A 72 -6.98 -4.74 -7.42
N ILE A 73 -7.00 -5.32 -8.62
CA ILE A 73 -8.20 -5.77 -9.33
C ILE A 73 -7.92 -7.11 -10.00
N ASP A 74 -8.94 -7.95 -10.11
CA ASP A 74 -8.84 -9.22 -10.80
C ASP A 74 -8.70 -8.97 -12.32
N GLY A 75 -7.74 -9.64 -12.95
CA GLY A 75 -7.32 -9.40 -14.34
C GLY A 75 -8.30 -9.86 -15.41
N GLY A 76 -9.55 -10.15 -15.03
CA GLY A 76 -10.64 -10.49 -15.94
C GLY A 76 -10.29 -11.64 -16.87
N ARG A 77 -10.29 -12.88 -16.36
CA ARG A 77 -10.71 -14.01 -17.20
C ARG A 77 -12.14 -14.36 -16.80
N ALA A 78 -13.07 -14.12 -17.72
CA ALA A 78 -14.29 -14.91 -17.80
C ALA A 78 -13.93 -16.32 -18.26
#